data_AF-A0A372QZ49-F1
#
_entry.id   AF-A0A372QZ49-F1
#
_cell.length_a   1.000
_cell.length_b   1.000
_cell.length_c   1.000
_cell.angle_alpha   90.00
_cell.angle_beta   90.00
_cell.angle_gamma   90.00
#
_symmetry.space_group_name_H-M   'P 1'
#
loop_
_entity.id
_entity.type
_entity.pdbx_description
1 polymer ?
#
loop_
_entity_poly.entity_id
_entity_poly.type
_entity_poly.pdbx_seq_one_letter_code
_entity_poly.pdbx_strand_id
1 'polypeptide(L)'
;MAISSYVNKSHTFVSMRIGAGKTICYWISAILRGGLTIIETIATGIGCASIYAEKYQPSQYFEKDFSEIAIGLIKILYITAESFVENHGVN
;
A
#
# COMPACT_ATOMS: atom_id res chain seq x y z
N MET A 1 13.64 5.30 -16.03
CA MET A 1 13.00 6.19 -15.04
C MET A 1 12.18 5.32 -14.09
N ALA A 2 12.16 5.58 -12.79
CA ALA A 2 11.54 4.66 -11.80
C ALA A 2 10.06 4.34 -12.12
N ILE A 3 9.29 5.35 -12.50
CA ILE A 3 7.86 5.23 -12.83
C ILE A 3 7.63 4.28 -14.01
N SER A 4 8.35 4.50 -15.12
CA SER A 4 8.18 3.65 -16.32
C SER A 4 8.58 2.20 -16.06
N SER A 5 9.65 1.99 -15.27
CA SER A 5 10.09 0.65 -14.87
C SER A 5 9.03 -0.09 -14.05
N TYR A 6 8.39 0.59 -13.09
CA TYR A 6 7.31 0.02 -12.29
C TYR A 6 6.06 -0.29 -13.13
N VAL A 7 5.63 0.65 -13.99
CA VAL A 7 4.48 0.44 -14.90
C VAL A 7 4.73 -0.77 -15.80
N ASN A 8 5.97 -0.97 -16.25
CA ASN A 8 6.41 -2.12 -17.02
C ASN A 8 6.65 -3.40 -16.18
N LYS A 9 6.19 -3.43 -14.93
CA LYS A 9 6.25 -4.61 -14.03
C LYS A 9 7.69 -5.09 -13.74
N SER A 10 8.68 -4.22 -13.88
CA SER A 10 10.07 -4.54 -13.59
C SER A 10 10.41 -4.28 -12.13
N HIS A 11 11.18 -5.18 -11.51
CA HIS A 11 11.73 -4.95 -10.17
C HIS A 11 12.65 -3.74 -10.21
N THR A 12 12.33 -2.73 -9.39
CA THR A 12 12.96 -1.42 -9.46
C THR A 12 13.39 -0.99 -8.07
N PHE A 13 14.69 -0.76 -7.87
CA PHE A 13 15.22 -0.16 -6.66
C PHE A 13 15.38 1.35 -6.84
N VAL A 14 14.88 2.12 -5.88
CA VAL A 14 14.94 3.59 -5.91
C VAL A 14 15.49 4.11 -4.59
N SER A 15 16.66 4.73 -4.63
CA SER A 15 17.24 5.46 -3.51
C SER A 15 17.23 6.95 -3.82
N MET A 16 16.58 7.74 -2.98
CA MET A 16 16.56 9.20 -3.08
C MET A 16 16.74 9.78 -1.67
N ARG A 17 17.00 11.08 -1.54
CA ARG A 17 17.00 11.76 -0.24
C ARG A 17 15.57 11.98 0.29
N ILE A 18 15.41 12.19 1.59
CA ILE A 18 14.12 12.62 2.18
C ILE A 18 13.71 13.95 1.54
N GLY A 19 12.41 14.17 1.33
CA GLY A 19 11.88 15.36 0.68
C GLY A 19 12.00 15.38 -0.85
N ALA A 20 12.71 14.44 -1.46
CA ALA A 20 12.89 14.36 -2.92
C ALA A 20 11.67 13.81 -3.69
N GLY A 21 10.52 13.62 -3.04
CA GLY A 21 9.28 13.21 -3.71
C GLY A 21 9.12 11.70 -3.98
N LYS A 22 9.82 10.81 -3.27
CA LYS A 22 9.67 9.35 -3.40
C LYS A 22 8.22 8.87 -3.33
N THR A 23 7.43 9.50 -2.45
CA THR A 23 6.00 9.21 -2.27
C THR A 23 5.21 9.39 -3.55
N ILE A 24 5.42 10.52 -4.21
CA ILE A 24 4.75 10.83 -5.47
C ILE A 24 5.15 9.84 -6.57
N CYS A 25 6.42 9.40 -6.59
CA CYS A 25 6.89 8.44 -7.58
C CYS A 25 6.10 7.12 -7.51
N TYR A 26 5.88 6.54 -6.33
CA TYR A 26 5.12 5.30 -6.24
C TYR A 26 3.60 5.53 -6.38
N TRP A 27 3.06 6.68 -5.96
CA TRP A 27 1.63 7.01 -6.16
C TRP A 27 1.25 7.09 -7.63
N ILE A 28 2.03 7.84 -8.42
CA ILE A 28 1.79 7.94 -9.87
C ILE A 28 1.92 6.56 -10.51
N SER A 29 2.92 5.80 -10.12
CA SER A 29 3.15 4.45 -10.64
C SER A 29 1.98 3.50 -10.33
N ALA A 30 1.42 3.57 -9.12
CA ALA A 30 0.25 2.80 -8.70
C ALA A 30 -1.00 3.14 -9.52
N ILE A 31 -1.26 4.44 -9.71
CA ILE A 31 -2.41 4.92 -10.49
C ILE A 31 -2.32 4.47 -11.95
N LEU A 32 -1.13 4.56 -12.56
CA LEU A 32 -0.90 4.20 -13.97
C LEU A 32 -0.95 2.70 -14.24
N ARG A 33 -0.50 1.85 -13.29
CA ARG A 33 -0.44 0.39 -13.49
C ARG A 33 -1.82 -0.27 -13.51
N GLY A 34 -2.79 0.31 -12.81
CA GLY A 34 -4.11 -0.29 -12.61
C GLY A 34 -4.09 -1.43 -11.59
N GLY A 35 -5.18 -1.60 -10.86
CA GLY A 35 -5.29 -2.54 -9.73
C GLY A 35 -4.84 -1.95 -8.40
N LEU A 36 -4.73 -2.81 -7.38
CA LEU A 36 -4.30 -2.44 -6.03
C LEU A 36 -2.77 -2.45 -5.93
N THR A 37 -2.20 -1.37 -5.41
CA THR A 37 -0.79 -1.28 -5.03
C THR A 37 -0.67 -1.33 -3.52
N ILE A 38 0.10 -2.30 -3.01
CA ILE A 38 0.38 -2.45 -1.58
C ILE A 38 1.74 -1.81 -1.29
N ILE A 39 1.78 -0.94 -0.29
CA ILE A 39 2.98 -0.24 0.15
C ILE A 39 3.25 -0.64 1.58
N GLU A 40 4.29 -1.47 1.75
CA GLU A 40 4.83 -1.77 3.06
C GLU A 40 5.59 -0.54 3.58
N THR A 41 5.11 0.02 4.70
CA THR A 41 5.72 1.17 5.35
C THR A 41 6.12 0.82 6.78
N ILE A 42 7.26 1.38 7.20
CA ILE A 42 7.74 1.30 8.59
C ILE A 42 7.19 2.47 9.43
N ALA A 43 6.63 3.50 8.78
CA ALA A 43 6.16 4.71 9.44
C ALA A 43 4.64 4.69 9.65
N THR A 44 4.24 4.68 10.93
CA THR A 44 2.89 5.00 11.41
C THR A 44 2.64 6.50 11.21
N GLY A 45 1.62 6.89 10.42
CA GLY A 45 1.23 8.30 10.29
C GLY A 45 0.97 8.85 8.87
N ILE A 46 0.87 8.02 7.84
CA ILE A 46 0.41 8.48 6.51
C ILE A 46 -1.10 8.34 6.44
N GLY A 47 -1.81 9.48 6.29
CA GLY A 47 -3.28 9.57 6.22
C GLY A 47 -3.90 9.07 4.91
N CYS A 48 -3.50 7.90 4.45
CA CYS A 48 -4.19 7.15 3.38
C CYS A 48 -4.98 6.00 4.00
N ALA A 49 -5.85 5.32 3.24
CA ALA A 49 -6.43 4.05 3.68
C ALA A 49 -5.28 3.12 4.10
N SER A 50 -5.16 2.94 5.39
CA SER A 50 -4.02 2.33 6.04
C SER A 50 -4.59 1.24 6.92
N ILE A 51 -4.33 0.00 6.54
CA ILE A 51 -4.61 -1.13 7.39
C ILE A 51 -3.43 -1.19 8.34
N TYR A 52 -3.64 -0.67 9.55
CA TYR A 52 -2.73 -0.86 10.66
C TYR A 52 -3.13 -2.16 11.34
N ALA A 53 -2.24 -3.16 11.40
CA ALA A 53 -2.34 -4.19 12.44
C ALA A 53 -1.96 -3.58 13.79
N GLU A 54 -2.70 -2.57 14.24
CA GLU A 54 -2.91 -2.48 15.67
C GLU A 54 -3.88 -3.59 16.02
N LYS A 55 -3.49 -4.42 17.00
CA LYS A 55 -4.21 -5.59 17.55
C LYS A 55 -5.67 -5.34 18.01
N TYR A 56 -6.29 -4.22 17.66
CA TYR A 56 -7.54 -3.71 18.23
C TYR A 56 -8.47 -2.99 17.24
N GLN A 57 -8.29 -3.13 15.92
CA GLN A 57 -9.33 -2.65 14.98
C GLN A 57 -10.41 -3.73 14.75
N PRO A 58 -11.68 -3.48 15.09
CA PRO A 58 -12.77 -4.42 14.83
C PRO A 58 -12.85 -4.77 13.35
N SER A 59 -13.14 -6.03 13.01
CA SER A 59 -13.28 -6.52 11.62
C SER A 59 -14.23 -5.69 10.75
N GLN A 60 -15.24 -5.05 11.37
CA GLN A 60 -16.19 -4.15 10.74
C GLN A 60 -15.55 -2.90 10.09
N TYR A 61 -14.35 -2.49 10.54
CA TYR A 61 -13.63 -1.35 9.94
C TYR A 61 -12.98 -1.72 8.61
N PHE A 62 -12.53 -2.98 8.44
CA PHE A 62 -11.89 -3.41 7.21
C PHE A 62 -12.87 -3.76 6.11
N GLU A 63 -14.11 -4.14 6.45
CA GLU A 63 -15.11 -4.55 5.47
C GLU A 63 -15.42 -3.45 4.45
N LYS A 64 -15.46 -2.19 4.90
CA LYS A 64 -15.64 -1.03 4.02
C LYS A 64 -14.43 -0.86 3.09
N ASP A 65 -13.22 -0.88 3.64
CA ASP A 65 -12.00 -0.69 2.86
C ASP A 65 -11.81 -1.82 1.85
N PHE A 66 -12.08 -3.07 2.23
CA PHE A 66 -12.05 -4.22 1.31
C PHE A 66 -13.12 -4.14 0.23
N SER A 67 -14.32 -3.67 0.56
CA SER A 67 -15.38 -3.42 -0.42
C SER A 67 -14.94 -2.37 -1.44
N GLU A 68 -14.40 -1.24 -0.97
CA GLU A 68 -13.87 -0.16 -1.82
C GLU A 68 -12.67 -0.60 -2.67
N ILE A 69 -11.80 -1.48 -2.14
CA ILE A 69 -10.74 -2.16 -2.90
C ILE A 69 -11.34 -3.05 -4.00
N ALA A 70 -12.35 -3.86 -3.68
CA ALA A 70 -12.95 -4.81 -4.62
C ALA A 70 -13.61 -4.11 -5.81
N ILE A 71 -14.22 -2.93 -5.59
CA ILE A 71 -14.78 -2.11 -6.67
C ILE A 71 -13.77 -1.14 -7.30
N GLY A 72 -12.50 -1.18 -6.87
CA GLY A 72 -11.40 -0.41 -7.47
C GLY A 72 -11.38 1.08 -7.11
N LEU A 73 -12.13 1.50 -6.09
CA LEU A 73 -12.07 2.87 -5.54
C LEU A 73 -10.75 3.11 -4.80
N ILE A 74 -10.31 2.14 -4.00
CA ILE A 74 -8.99 2.17 -3.35
C ILE A 74 -7.97 1.49 -4.25
N LYS A 75 -6.96 2.25 -4.68
CA LYS A 75 -5.86 1.77 -5.54
C LYS A 75 -4.53 1.66 -4.81
N ILE A 76 -4.43 2.22 -3.61
CA ILE A 76 -3.20 2.26 -2.82
C ILE A 76 -3.56 1.89 -1.40
N LEU A 77 -2.96 0.81 -0.91
CA LEU A 77 -3.12 0.32 0.45
C LEU A 77 -1.78 0.42 1.17
N TYR A 78 -1.76 1.11 2.29
CA TYR A 78 -0.61 1.12 3.18
C TYR A 78 -0.76 0.02 4.23
N ILE A 79 0.32 -0.72 4.43
CA ILE A 79 0.38 -1.81 5.37
C ILE A 79 1.70 -1.77 6.14
N THR A 80 1.69 -2.19 7.40
CA THR A 80 2.95 -2.39 8.15
C THR A 80 3.53 -3.77 7.84
N ALA A 81 4.84 -3.93 8.06
CA ALA A 81 5.51 -5.21 7.86
C ALA A 81 4.86 -6.34 8.67
N GLU A 82 4.43 -6.06 9.90
CA GLU A 82 3.80 -7.06 10.78
C GLU A 82 2.47 -7.54 10.20
N SER A 83 1.66 -6.62 9.68
CA SER A 83 0.36 -6.88 9.09
C SER A 83 0.43 -7.71 7.79
N PHE A 84 1.57 -7.67 7.08
CA PHE A 84 1.75 -8.41 5.83
C PHE A 84 2.07 -9.89 6.05
N VAL A 85 2.71 -10.22 7.18
CA VAL A 85 3.19 -11.58 7.50
C VAL A 85 2.14 -12.40 8.26
N GLU A 86 1.26 -11.75 9.02
CA GLU A 86 0.19 -12.43 9.77
C GLU A 86 -0.93 -12.94 8.85
N ASN A 87 -0.74 -14.13 8.29
CA ASN A 87 -1.82 -14.96 7.75
C ASN A 87 -1.66 -16.40 8.26
N HIS A 88 -1.45 -16.55 9.58
CA HIS A 88 -1.57 -17.85 10.22
C HIS A 88 -3.06 -18.15 10.33
N GLY A 89 -3.56 -19.01 9.43
CA GLY A 89 -4.92 -19.50 9.43
C GLY A 89 -5.37 -19.86 10.84
N VAL A 90 -6.44 -19.21 11.28
CA VAL A 90 -7.19 -19.60 12.47
C VAL A 90 -7.77 -20.98 12.17
N ASN A 91 -7.19 -22.02 12.78
CA ASN A 91 -7.85 -23.31 12.99
C ASN A 91 -8.86 -23.19 14.13
#